data_AF-A0A378IK53-F1
#
_entry.id   AF-A0A378IK53-F1
#
_cell.length_a   1.000
_cell.length_b   1.000
_cell.length_c   1.000
_cell.angle_alpha   90.00
_cell.angle_beta   90.00
_cell.angle_gamma   90.00
#
_symmetry.space_group_name_H-M   'P 1'
#
loop_
_entity.id
_entity.type
_entity.pdbx_description
1 polymer ?
#
loop_
_entity_poly.entity_id
_entity_poly.type
_entity_poly.pdbx_seq_one_letter_code
_entity_poly.pdbx_strand_id
1 'polypeptide(L)'
;MKNRALKFLILCAMSTATFAYDADKNNSMISGWPNYLAMGTITNGALQEPTNIRVDSVFTYNGAGGDGDPGKIETPYKIWNMINMAKSIKTNTGYPVNPVLVEYGWQLSGGWNTDSVAHLEDLTKHFFNLMFLAKTLEDNAYSNTGTYGTILLNPDMLGYLGNTNRVETVQSLTIPVGQAVADAYCMMTKTVNYNDTNTPNCTYGWNNNPVTVNGTPSDLLLWLKSKTDNYTAGQTFAACINEYVQPLCNASNATSDIPVFTDNFNGWLQAQNWMAKYFGPHVALGVHENISAVPEGGWWIHQGPSAVRPYVDKVLADLKSFELFTGVYKPDFIYFDRYGADDYSSKFPSLLSNQATFYNDVAWQNFLTMTKEISEELGKQAGKNYIPAMLWQIPAAHIPTQDEPILDAHEEGTAPVYFFGDANLHQDLSNIASWINHDIARLPAAYSLCADKSATQCLTLNNFNWAHNSTDQLKSAVDAHIFAILWGAGAFATGVWEVPGTTFPDNGWMAKKLSIYYKNPQSL
;
A
#
# COMPACT_ATOMS: atom_id res chain seq x y z
N MET A 1 -70.59 10.54 -23.89
CA MET A 1 -70.00 10.47 -22.53
C MET A 1 -69.80 9.00 -22.19
N LYS A 2 -68.64 8.42 -21.92
CA LYS A 2 -67.27 8.89 -21.63
C LYS A 2 -66.29 7.85 -22.20
N ASN A 3 -65.25 8.33 -22.87
CA ASN A 3 -63.99 7.62 -23.10
C ASN A 3 -63.36 7.19 -21.77
N ARG A 4 -62.84 5.96 -21.69
CA ARG A 4 -61.78 5.60 -20.75
C ARG A 4 -60.67 4.88 -21.50
N ALA A 5 -59.66 5.66 -21.87
CA ALA A 5 -58.34 5.18 -22.24
C ALA A 5 -57.66 4.60 -20.99
N LEU A 6 -57.25 3.34 -21.06
CA LEU A 6 -56.40 2.70 -20.05
C LEU A 6 -54.95 2.94 -20.46
N LYS A 7 -54.27 3.87 -19.80
CA LYS A 7 -52.82 4.07 -19.95
C LYS A 7 -52.10 2.98 -19.15
N PHE A 8 -51.35 2.12 -19.85
CA PHE A 8 -50.33 1.28 -19.23
C PHE A 8 -49.15 2.19 -18.85
N LEU A 9 -48.96 2.46 -17.56
CA LEU A 9 -47.69 2.94 -17.03
C LEU A 9 -46.79 1.72 -16.84
N ILE A 10 -45.70 1.62 -17.60
CA ILE A 10 -44.59 0.73 -17.29
C ILE A 10 -43.80 1.44 -16.18
N LEU A 11 -43.99 0.97 -14.95
CA LEU A 11 -43.15 1.37 -13.82
C LEU A 11 -41.88 0.52 -13.89
N CYS A 12 -40.77 1.12 -14.33
CA CYS A 12 -39.44 0.53 -14.08
C CYS A 12 -39.21 0.55 -12.56
N ALA A 13 -39.41 -0.59 -11.92
CA ALA A 13 -38.91 -0.81 -10.57
C ALA A 13 -37.38 -0.88 -10.65
N MET A 14 -36.70 0.21 -10.32
CA MET A 14 -35.29 0.12 -9.92
C MET A 14 -35.25 -0.71 -8.65
N SER A 15 -34.73 -1.93 -8.75
CA SER A 15 -34.42 -2.75 -7.58
C SER A 15 -33.24 -2.11 -6.85
N THR A 16 -33.53 -1.30 -5.83
CA THR A 16 -32.55 -0.97 -4.81
C THR A 16 -32.35 -2.21 -3.94
N ALA A 17 -31.40 -3.05 -4.33
CA ALA A 17 -30.93 -4.13 -3.49
C ALA A 17 -30.24 -3.52 -2.26
N THR A 18 -31.01 -3.34 -1.19
CA THR A 18 -30.47 -3.06 0.14
C THR A 18 -30.11 -4.41 0.75
N PHE A 19 -28.86 -4.82 0.55
CA PHE A 19 -28.30 -5.91 1.34
C PHE A 19 -27.94 -5.35 2.71
N ALA A 20 -28.73 -5.73 3.72
CA ALA A 20 -28.42 -5.49 5.11
C ALA A 20 -27.14 -6.29 5.45
N TYR A 21 -26.04 -5.56 5.60
CA TYR A 21 -24.77 -6.07 6.08
C TYR A 21 -24.87 -6.34 7.59
N ASP A 22 -24.28 -7.45 8.04
CA ASP A 22 -24.13 -7.81 9.45
C ASP A 22 -23.12 -6.85 10.09
N ALA A 23 -23.60 -5.66 10.41
CA ALA A 23 -22.83 -4.58 11.02
C ALA A 23 -22.63 -4.89 12.50
N ASP A 24 -21.54 -5.56 12.88
CA ASP A 24 -21.02 -5.45 14.25
C ASP A 24 -19.54 -5.82 14.49
N LYS A 25 -18.70 -6.02 13.46
CA LYS A 25 -17.24 -6.25 13.66
C LYS A 25 -16.30 -5.60 12.63
N ASN A 26 -16.82 -4.95 11.60
CA ASN A 26 -16.00 -4.25 10.62
C ASN A 26 -15.80 -2.79 11.03
N ASN A 27 -14.61 -2.24 10.76
CA ASN A 27 -14.38 -0.81 10.83
C ASN A 27 -15.38 -0.10 9.91
N SER A 28 -16.30 0.68 10.48
CA SER A 28 -17.28 1.42 9.69
C SER A 28 -16.64 2.51 8.82
N MET A 29 -15.36 2.82 9.02
CA MET A 29 -14.64 3.85 8.28
C MET A 29 -13.95 3.33 7.02
N ILE A 30 -13.30 2.15 7.07
CA ILE A 30 -12.58 1.57 5.94
C ILE A 30 -13.02 0.13 5.70
N SER A 31 -13.59 -0.13 4.52
CA SER A 31 -14.04 -1.45 4.08
C SER A 31 -12.92 -2.50 4.19
N GLY A 32 -13.23 -3.66 4.76
CA GLY A 32 -12.29 -4.78 4.85
C GLY A 32 -11.26 -4.70 5.97
N TRP A 33 -11.33 -3.71 6.86
CA TRP A 33 -10.44 -3.59 8.03
C TRP A 33 -11.18 -3.80 9.35
N PRO A 34 -10.52 -4.35 10.39
CA PRO A 34 -11.14 -4.56 11.70
C PRO A 34 -11.30 -3.25 12.49
N ASN A 35 -12.19 -3.27 13.49
CA ASN A 35 -12.44 -2.13 14.41
C ASN A 35 -11.39 -2.01 15.55
N TYR A 36 -10.19 -2.53 15.32
CA TYR A 36 -9.02 -2.40 16.20
C TYR A 36 -7.80 -2.10 15.32
N LEU A 37 -6.72 -1.59 15.91
CA LEU A 37 -5.48 -1.30 15.22
C LEU A 37 -4.92 -2.57 14.56
N ALA A 38 -5.03 -2.65 13.24
CA ALA A 38 -4.71 -3.83 12.47
C ALA A 38 -3.19 -4.00 12.31
N MET A 39 -2.73 -5.25 12.23
CA MET A 39 -1.33 -5.58 11.99
C MET A 39 -1.22 -6.39 10.69
N GLY A 40 -0.32 -5.99 9.80
CA GLY A 40 -0.06 -6.72 8.57
C GLY A 40 1.42 -6.89 8.29
N THR A 41 1.76 -7.67 7.26
CA THR A 41 3.17 -7.87 6.89
C THR A 41 3.37 -7.98 5.40
N ILE A 42 4.59 -7.68 4.95
CA ILE A 42 5.02 -7.96 3.58
C ILE A 42 5.08 -9.47 3.32
N THR A 43 4.78 -9.88 2.09
CA THR A 43 4.86 -11.28 1.61
C THR A 43 5.17 -11.30 0.11
N ASN A 44 5.68 -12.42 -0.39
CA ASN A 44 5.74 -12.72 -1.83
C ASN A 44 4.61 -13.68 -2.27
N GLY A 45 3.76 -14.08 -1.33
CA GLY A 45 2.74 -15.11 -1.54
C GLY A 45 3.35 -16.48 -1.86
N ALA A 46 4.57 -16.74 -1.38
CA ALA A 46 5.30 -17.96 -1.68
C ALA A 46 4.89 -19.10 -0.74
N LEU A 47 4.97 -20.36 -1.23
CA LEU A 47 4.47 -21.53 -0.50
C LEU A 47 5.23 -21.83 0.80
N GLN A 48 6.48 -21.39 0.91
CA GLN A 48 7.30 -21.58 2.11
C GLN A 48 6.98 -20.60 3.24
N GLU A 49 6.24 -19.53 2.96
CA GLU A 49 5.89 -18.54 3.98
C GLU A 49 4.85 -19.11 4.96
N PRO A 50 4.93 -18.75 6.25
CA PRO A 50 4.05 -19.28 7.27
C PRO A 50 2.62 -18.79 7.06
N THR A 51 1.67 -19.72 7.14
CA THR A 51 0.23 -19.42 7.01
C THR A 51 -0.52 -19.62 8.33
N ASN A 52 0.14 -20.05 9.40
CA ASN A 52 -0.44 -20.25 10.73
C ASN A 52 -0.22 -19.08 11.68
N ILE A 53 0.42 -17.99 11.22
CA ILE A 53 0.62 -16.77 11.99
C ILE A 53 -0.55 -15.85 11.70
N ARG A 54 -1.27 -15.41 12.75
CA ARG A 54 -2.35 -14.44 12.61
C ARG A 54 -1.78 -13.08 12.25
N VAL A 55 -2.31 -12.51 11.17
CA VAL A 55 -2.19 -11.11 10.76
C VAL A 55 -3.54 -10.69 10.19
N ASP A 56 -3.86 -9.39 10.21
CA ASP A 56 -5.09 -8.85 9.63
C ASP A 56 -4.95 -8.56 8.14
N SER A 57 -3.71 -8.43 7.66
CA SER A 57 -3.43 -8.20 6.25
C SER A 57 -2.06 -8.72 5.83
N VAL A 58 -1.91 -8.91 4.52
CA VAL A 58 -0.62 -9.17 3.89
C VAL A 58 -0.48 -8.24 2.69
N PHE A 59 0.74 -7.73 2.42
CA PHE A 59 0.97 -6.82 1.32
C PHE A 59 2.13 -7.20 0.41
N THR A 60 2.06 -6.77 -0.85
CA THR A 60 3.15 -6.90 -1.82
C THR A 60 3.07 -5.80 -2.90
N TYR A 61 4.14 -5.67 -3.68
CA TYR A 61 4.22 -4.75 -4.81
C TYR A 61 3.73 -5.41 -6.08
N ASN A 62 2.75 -4.80 -6.74
CA ASN A 62 2.22 -5.28 -8.01
C ASN A 62 3.21 -5.05 -9.17
N GLY A 63 2.94 -5.68 -10.33
CA GLY A 63 3.89 -5.73 -11.45
C GLY A 63 5.03 -6.75 -11.23
N ALA A 64 5.78 -7.08 -12.28
CA ALA A 64 6.88 -8.03 -12.24
C ALA A 64 8.05 -7.49 -11.39
N GLY A 65 8.43 -6.22 -11.59
CA GLY A 65 9.51 -5.55 -10.86
C GLY A 65 9.11 -4.99 -9.50
N GLY A 66 7.81 -4.84 -9.23
CA GLY A 66 7.33 -4.09 -8.05
C GLY A 66 7.34 -2.57 -8.25
N ASP A 67 7.64 -2.10 -9.47
CA ASP A 67 7.78 -0.70 -9.84
C ASP A 67 6.64 -0.21 -10.74
N GLY A 68 5.53 -0.96 -10.83
CA GLY A 68 4.39 -0.69 -11.72
C GLY A 68 4.62 -1.01 -13.19
N ASP A 69 5.72 -1.68 -13.52
CA ASP A 69 6.11 -2.07 -14.88
C ASP A 69 5.84 -0.98 -15.95
N PRO A 70 6.50 0.21 -15.87
CA PRO A 70 6.17 1.34 -16.75
C PRO A 70 6.09 0.97 -18.23
N GLY A 71 4.99 1.38 -18.87
CA GLY A 71 4.71 1.13 -20.29
C GLY A 71 4.29 -0.31 -20.64
N LYS A 72 3.93 -1.14 -19.65
CA LYS A 72 3.52 -2.53 -19.86
C LYS A 72 2.13 -2.83 -19.28
N ILE A 73 1.47 -3.81 -19.89
CA ILE A 73 0.38 -4.53 -19.24
C ILE A 73 1.01 -5.45 -18.20
N GLU A 74 0.61 -5.29 -16.95
CA GLU A 74 1.15 -6.08 -15.86
C GLU A 74 0.76 -7.55 -15.97
N THR A 75 1.58 -8.39 -15.36
CA THR A 75 1.29 -9.82 -15.24
C THR A 75 0.55 -10.06 -13.91
N PRO A 76 -0.76 -10.34 -13.92
CA PRO A 76 -1.61 -10.29 -12.71
C PRO A 76 -1.43 -11.47 -11.76
N TYR A 77 -0.30 -12.18 -11.82
CA TYR A 77 -0.05 -13.38 -11.00
C TYR A 77 0.08 -13.03 -9.52
N LYS A 78 0.66 -11.86 -9.19
CA LYS A 78 0.84 -11.41 -7.81
C LYS A 78 -0.49 -11.17 -7.10
N ILE A 79 -1.48 -10.57 -7.78
CA ILE A 79 -2.84 -10.37 -7.25
C ILE A 79 -3.40 -11.69 -6.71
N TRP A 80 -3.24 -12.77 -7.47
CA TRP A 80 -3.74 -14.09 -7.09
C TRP A 80 -2.88 -14.80 -6.05
N ASN A 81 -1.56 -14.62 -6.07
CA ASN A 81 -0.70 -15.12 -5.00
C ASN A 81 -1.09 -14.48 -3.66
N MET A 82 -1.42 -13.19 -3.65
CA MET A 82 -1.90 -12.47 -2.47
C MET A 82 -3.25 -12.99 -1.97
N ILE A 83 -4.23 -13.16 -2.88
CA ILE A 83 -5.53 -13.74 -2.52
C ILE A 83 -5.35 -15.16 -1.94
N ASN A 84 -4.48 -15.98 -2.55
CA ASN A 84 -4.22 -17.34 -2.09
C ASN A 84 -3.49 -17.39 -0.73
N MET A 85 -2.54 -16.49 -0.51
CA MET A 85 -1.83 -16.35 0.78
C MET A 85 -2.83 -15.94 1.87
N ALA A 86 -3.59 -14.88 1.65
CA ALA A 86 -4.62 -14.41 2.58
C ALA A 86 -5.68 -15.49 2.87
N LYS A 87 -6.12 -16.23 1.86
CA LYS A 87 -7.02 -17.38 2.01
C LYS A 87 -6.42 -18.48 2.90
N SER A 88 -5.14 -18.78 2.70
CA SER A 88 -4.45 -19.84 3.45
C SER A 88 -4.31 -19.43 4.92
N ILE A 89 -3.91 -18.18 5.18
CA ILE A 89 -3.86 -17.63 6.54
C ILE A 89 -5.24 -17.64 7.19
N LYS A 90 -6.28 -17.17 6.50
CA LYS A 90 -7.65 -17.23 7.00
C LYS A 90 -8.09 -18.65 7.34
N THR A 91 -7.79 -19.61 6.49
CA THR A 91 -8.15 -21.03 6.71
C THR A 91 -7.50 -21.59 7.96
N ASN A 92 -6.22 -21.25 8.18
CA ASN A 92 -5.43 -21.80 9.28
C ASN A 92 -5.61 -21.05 10.61
N THR A 93 -5.98 -19.77 10.57
CA THR A 93 -6.13 -18.93 11.76
C THR A 93 -7.59 -18.69 12.14
N GLY A 94 -8.52 -18.83 11.19
CA GLY A 94 -9.94 -18.57 11.37
C GLY A 94 -10.36 -17.09 11.25
N TYR A 95 -9.43 -16.19 10.90
CA TYR A 95 -9.70 -14.75 10.83
C TYR A 95 -9.62 -14.23 9.39
N PRO A 96 -10.45 -13.23 9.01
CA PRO A 96 -10.30 -12.54 7.73
C PRO A 96 -8.90 -11.93 7.57
N VAL A 97 -8.39 -11.92 6.34
CA VAL A 97 -7.07 -11.36 6.02
C VAL A 97 -7.21 -10.48 4.79
N ASN A 98 -6.81 -9.22 4.89
CA ASN A 98 -6.91 -8.27 3.79
C ASN A 98 -5.72 -8.40 2.83
N PRO A 99 -5.92 -8.79 1.55
CA PRO A 99 -4.86 -8.72 0.55
C PRO A 99 -4.66 -7.27 0.12
N VAL A 100 -3.46 -6.74 0.38
CA VAL A 100 -3.08 -5.36 0.07
C VAL A 100 -2.09 -5.37 -1.10
N LEU A 101 -2.41 -4.64 -2.17
CA LEU A 101 -1.56 -4.54 -3.36
C LEU A 101 -1.08 -3.11 -3.53
N VAL A 102 0.22 -2.93 -3.67
CA VAL A 102 0.84 -1.65 -3.96
C VAL A 102 0.92 -1.47 -5.48
N GLU A 103 0.32 -0.39 -5.98
CA GLU A 103 0.16 -0.11 -7.41
C GLU A 103 0.82 1.22 -7.76
N TYR A 104 1.66 1.22 -8.81
CA TYR A 104 2.28 2.43 -9.34
C TYR A 104 1.66 2.80 -10.68
N GLY A 105 0.88 3.88 -10.70
CA GLY A 105 0.51 4.59 -11.93
C GLY A 105 1.59 5.58 -12.38
N TRP A 106 2.50 5.97 -11.49
CA TRP A 106 3.69 6.76 -11.82
C TRP A 106 4.86 6.40 -10.90
N GLN A 107 5.86 5.70 -11.46
CA GLN A 107 7.05 5.31 -10.71
C GLN A 107 8.06 6.47 -10.59
N LEU A 108 8.16 7.09 -9.42
CA LEU A 108 9.15 8.14 -9.13
C LEU A 108 10.24 7.73 -8.11
N SER A 109 10.19 6.50 -7.57
CA SER A 109 11.27 5.97 -6.71
C SER A 109 12.60 5.83 -7.45
N GLY A 110 12.55 5.53 -8.75
CA GLY A 110 13.71 5.53 -9.66
C GLY A 110 14.16 6.91 -10.13
N GLY A 111 13.49 7.97 -9.67
CA GLY A 111 13.75 9.35 -10.05
C GLY A 111 12.78 9.91 -11.09
N TRP A 112 12.95 11.21 -11.37
CA TRP A 112 12.08 11.97 -12.26
C TRP A 112 12.05 11.40 -13.68
N ASN A 113 10.87 10.93 -14.07
CA ASN A 113 10.49 10.62 -15.44
C ASN A 113 9.04 11.06 -15.63
N THR A 114 8.64 11.50 -16.82
CA THR A 114 7.24 11.87 -17.08
C THR A 114 6.55 10.90 -18.02
N ASP A 115 7.29 9.99 -18.67
CA ASP A 115 6.80 9.12 -19.73
C ASP A 115 5.59 8.29 -19.27
N SER A 116 5.64 7.77 -18.03
CA SER A 116 4.55 7.01 -17.40
C SER A 116 3.17 7.71 -17.44
N VAL A 117 3.15 9.04 -17.47
CA VAL A 117 1.92 9.84 -17.48
C VAL A 117 1.75 10.69 -18.72
N ALA A 118 2.83 11.13 -19.36
CA ALA A 118 2.76 12.02 -20.53
C ALA A 118 2.50 11.25 -21.83
N HIS A 119 2.89 9.98 -21.91
CA HIS A 119 2.67 9.16 -23.10
C HIS A 119 1.31 8.46 -23.01
N LEU A 120 0.45 8.74 -24.00
CA LEU A 120 -0.92 8.21 -24.03
C LEU A 120 -0.96 6.68 -23.91
N GLU A 121 -0.07 5.97 -24.60
CA GLU A 121 -0.05 4.51 -24.58
C GLU A 121 0.33 3.96 -23.20
N ASP A 122 1.37 4.52 -22.56
CA ASP A 122 1.84 4.09 -21.26
C ASP A 122 0.79 4.39 -20.19
N LEU A 123 0.20 5.60 -20.23
CA LEU A 123 -0.88 5.99 -19.34
C LEU A 123 -2.12 5.09 -19.49
N THR A 124 -2.47 4.71 -20.73
CA THR A 124 -3.59 3.78 -20.99
C THR A 124 -3.34 2.43 -20.34
N LYS A 125 -2.11 1.90 -20.41
CA LYS A 125 -1.75 0.63 -19.77
C LYS A 125 -1.82 0.74 -18.24
N HIS A 126 -1.30 1.81 -17.64
CA HIS A 126 -1.41 2.04 -16.20
C HIS A 126 -2.87 2.12 -15.73
N PHE A 127 -3.73 2.82 -16.47
CA PHE A 127 -5.16 2.86 -16.19
C PHE A 127 -5.83 1.49 -16.33
N PHE A 128 -5.50 0.72 -17.37
CA PHE A 128 -5.99 -0.65 -17.51
C PHE A 128 -5.55 -1.53 -16.34
N ASN A 129 -4.29 -1.48 -15.93
CA ASN A 129 -3.75 -2.27 -14.81
C ASN A 129 -4.50 -1.96 -13.52
N LEU A 130 -4.71 -0.68 -13.19
CA LEU A 130 -5.47 -0.27 -12.00
C LEU A 130 -6.95 -0.72 -12.06
N MET A 131 -7.62 -0.55 -13.19
CA MET A 131 -8.99 -1.03 -13.39
C MET A 131 -9.09 -2.55 -13.23
N PHE A 132 -8.14 -3.28 -13.81
CA PHE A 132 -8.08 -4.73 -13.77
C PHE A 132 -7.78 -5.26 -12.36
N LEU A 133 -6.86 -4.63 -11.63
CA LEU A 133 -6.55 -4.92 -10.24
C LEU A 133 -7.79 -4.75 -9.37
N ALA A 134 -8.43 -3.57 -9.43
CA ALA A 134 -9.62 -3.27 -8.64
C ALA A 134 -10.76 -4.27 -8.91
N LYS A 135 -11.03 -4.55 -10.19
CA LYS A 135 -12.04 -5.55 -10.58
C LYS A 135 -11.70 -6.95 -10.09
N THR A 136 -10.44 -7.36 -10.21
CA THR A 136 -10.00 -8.70 -9.80
C THR A 136 -10.17 -8.90 -8.30
N LEU A 137 -9.81 -7.89 -7.50
CA LEU A 137 -10.01 -7.87 -6.05
C LEU A 137 -11.50 -7.92 -5.70
N GLU A 138 -12.32 -7.06 -6.30
CA GLU A 138 -13.76 -6.99 -6.09
C GLU A 138 -14.45 -8.35 -6.34
N ASP A 139 -14.17 -8.97 -7.48
CA ASP A 139 -14.84 -10.19 -7.90
C ASP A 139 -14.38 -11.44 -7.13
N ASN A 140 -13.14 -11.44 -6.60
CA ASN A 140 -12.48 -12.68 -6.16
C ASN A 140 -11.95 -12.68 -4.73
N ALA A 141 -11.65 -11.53 -4.12
CA ALA A 141 -11.01 -11.51 -2.81
C ALA A 141 -11.99 -11.95 -1.70
N TYR A 142 -13.19 -11.37 -1.65
CA TYR A 142 -14.10 -11.52 -0.50
C TYR A 142 -14.42 -12.97 -0.14
N SER A 143 -14.81 -13.77 -1.13
CA SER A 143 -15.15 -15.19 -0.93
C SER A 143 -13.97 -16.01 -0.40
N ASN A 144 -12.74 -15.62 -0.75
CA ASN A 144 -11.52 -16.32 -0.35
C ASN A 144 -10.95 -15.81 0.98
N THR A 145 -10.98 -14.50 1.22
CA THR A 145 -10.21 -13.85 2.30
C THR A 145 -11.09 -13.22 3.38
N GLY A 146 -12.41 -13.11 3.14
CA GLY A 146 -13.35 -12.40 4.01
C GLY A 146 -13.35 -10.88 3.84
N THR A 147 -12.55 -10.34 2.92
CA THR A 147 -12.45 -8.90 2.64
C THR A 147 -12.27 -8.67 1.13
N TYR A 148 -12.61 -7.47 0.64
CA TYR A 148 -12.48 -7.14 -0.78
C TYR A 148 -11.04 -6.79 -1.21
N GLY A 149 -10.12 -6.59 -0.27
CA GLY A 149 -8.76 -6.15 -0.58
C GLY A 149 -8.54 -4.65 -0.40
N THR A 150 -7.29 -4.23 -0.57
CA THR A 150 -6.90 -2.82 -0.49
C THR A 150 -5.82 -2.52 -1.53
N ILE A 151 -5.91 -1.35 -2.15
CA ILE A 151 -4.91 -0.82 -3.09
C ILE A 151 -4.18 0.33 -2.41
N LEU A 152 -2.85 0.25 -2.36
CA LEU A 152 -1.96 1.34 -1.96
C LEU A 152 -1.42 1.98 -3.23
N LEU A 153 -1.93 3.16 -3.57
CA LEU A 153 -1.70 3.77 -4.87
C LEU A 153 -0.54 4.78 -4.81
N ASN A 154 0.30 4.75 -5.86
CA ASN A 154 1.38 5.70 -6.15
C ASN A 154 2.28 5.99 -4.94
N PRO A 155 2.86 4.96 -4.29
CA PRO A 155 3.88 5.22 -3.28
C PRO A 155 5.05 6.02 -3.89
N ASP A 156 5.78 6.70 -3.02
CA ASP A 156 6.81 7.72 -3.30
C ASP A 156 6.43 8.94 -4.15
N MET A 157 5.36 8.89 -4.95
CA MET A 157 5.10 9.94 -5.92
C MET A 157 4.91 11.31 -5.28
N LEU A 158 3.95 11.48 -4.36
CA LEU A 158 3.67 12.78 -3.73
C LEU A 158 4.89 13.32 -2.99
N GLY A 159 5.52 12.48 -2.17
CA GLY A 159 6.71 12.88 -1.44
C GLY A 159 7.91 13.20 -2.33
N TYR A 160 8.10 12.50 -3.46
CA TYR A 160 9.14 12.83 -4.43
C TYR A 160 8.90 14.22 -5.04
N LEU A 161 7.64 14.55 -5.38
CA LEU A 161 7.30 15.86 -5.94
C LEU A 161 7.62 16.99 -4.96
N GLY A 162 7.25 16.84 -3.69
CA GLY A 162 7.55 17.82 -2.65
C GLY A 162 9.05 17.91 -2.36
N ASN A 163 9.74 16.78 -2.18
CA ASN A 163 11.18 16.72 -1.94
C ASN A 163 12.00 17.40 -3.05
N THR A 164 11.57 17.25 -4.30
CA THR A 164 12.32 17.79 -5.45
C THR A 164 11.81 19.15 -5.94
N ASN A 165 10.91 19.82 -5.20
CA ASN A 165 10.30 21.10 -5.58
C ASN A 165 9.61 21.07 -6.96
N ARG A 166 8.86 20.00 -7.26
CA ARG A 166 8.27 19.76 -8.59
C ARG A 166 6.77 20.01 -8.70
N VAL A 167 6.14 20.53 -7.64
CA VAL A 167 4.69 20.81 -7.62
C VAL A 167 4.25 21.67 -8.82
N GLU A 168 4.91 22.81 -9.06
CA GLU A 168 4.61 23.68 -10.21
C GLU A 168 4.89 23.00 -11.55
N THR A 169 5.97 22.21 -11.63
CA THR A 169 6.33 21.47 -12.85
C THR A 169 5.19 20.52 -13.22
N VAL A 170 4.72 19.72 -12.26
CA VAL A 170 3.65 18.75 -12.46
C VAL A 170 2.31 19.41 -12.78
N GLN A 171 1.98 20.52 -12.12
CA GLN A 171 0.76 21.27 -12.42
C GLN A 171 0.73 21.82 -13.86
N SER A 172 1.90 22.06 -14.47
CA SER A 172 2.01 22.48 -15.87
C SER A 172 2.03 21.34 -16.89
N LEU A 173 2.13 20.08 -16.44
CA LEU A 173 2.16 18.93 -17.35
C LEU A 173 0.80 18.74 -18.04
N THR A 174 0.86 18.54 -19.36
CA THR A 174 -0.28 18.01 -20.11
C THR A 174 -0.25 16.49 -20.00
N ILE A 175 -1.30 15.92 -19.42
CA ILE A 175 -1.46 14.48 -19.22
C ILE A 175 -2.71 14.07 -20.01
N PRO A 176 -2.65 13.17 -21.00
CA PRO A 176 -3.78 12.88 -21.89
C PRO A 176 -4.82 11.95 -21.24
N VAL A 177 -5.38 12.39 -20.10
CA VAL A 177 -6.25 11.62 -19.22
C VAL A 177 -7.52 11.18 -19.94
N GLY A 178 -8.22 12.09 -20.61
CA GLY A 178 -9.52 11.80 -21.20
C GLY A 178 -9.47 10.65 -22.21
N GLN A 179 -8.48 10.69 -23.11
CA GLN A 179 -8.29 9.64 -24.10
C GLN A 179 -7.79 8.34 -23.46
N ALA A 180 -6.83 8.41 -22.53
CA ALA A 180 -6.30 7.22 -21.87
C ALA A 180 -7.37 6.44 -21.10
N VAL A 181 -8.28 7.15 -20.39
CA VAL A 181 -9.40 6.51 -19.68
C VAL A 181 -10.36 5.83 -20.67
N ALA A 182 -10.68 6.47 -21.80
CA ALA A 182 -11.56 5.90 -22.80
C ALA A 182 -10.98 4.61 -23.42
N ASP A 183 -9.69 4.63 -23.75
CA ASP A 183 -8.99 3.48 -24.34
C ASP A 183 -8.89 2.34 -23.32
N ALA A 184 -8.51 2.63 -22.07
CA ALA A 184 -8.42 1.63 -21.00
C ALA A 184 -9.79 1.02 -20.65
N TYR A 185 -10.86 1.82 -20.62
CA TYR A 185 -12.22 1.32 -20.39
C TYR A 185 -12.71 0.43 -21.54
N CYS A 186 -12.39 0.78 -22.79
CA CYS A 186 -12.61 -0.11 -23.93
C CYS A 186 -11.88 -1.43 -23.71
N MET A 187 -10.60 -1.40 -23.33
CA MET A 187 -9.83 -2.62 -23.10
C MET A 187 -10.48 -3.51 -22.04
N MET A 188 -10.94 -2.94 -20.92
CA MET A 188 -11.63 -3.68 -19.86
C MET A 188 -12.92 -4.37 -20.30
N THR A 189 -13.64 -3.80 -21.26
CA THR A 189 -14.97 -4.27 -21.68
C THR A 189 -14.97 -5.00 -23.02
N LYS A 190 -13.85 -4.96 -23.77
CA LYS A 190 -13.74 -5.55 -25.09
C LYS A 190 -13.86 -7.07 -25.02
N THR A 191 -14.84 -7.61 -25.73
CA THR A 191 -14.94 -9.05 -25.96
C THR A 191 -14.09 -9.45 -27.16
N VAL A 192 -13.22 -10.43 -26.98
CA VAL A 192 -12.41 -11.05 -28.04
C VAL A 192 -12.69 -12.55 -28.06
N ASN A 193 -12.83 -13.11 -29.26
CA ASN A 193 -12.94 -14.55 -29.49
C ASN A 193 -11.54 -15.12 -29.74
N TYR A 194 -10.87 -15.54 -28.66
CA TYR A 194 -9.56 -16.16 -28.70
C TYR A 194 -9.66 -17.59 -29.22
N ASN A 195 -8.93 -17.90 -30.29
CA ASN A 195 -8.79 -19.23 -30.89
C ASN A 195 -7.63 -19.23 -31.90
N ASP A 196 -7.28 -20.40 -32.43
CA ASP A 196 -6.19 -20.60 -33.39
C ASP A 196 -6.29 -19.75 -34.67
N THR A 197 -7.50 -19.34 -35.05
CA THR A 197 -7.73 -18.56 -36.28
C THR A 197 -7.64 -17.06 -36.03
N ASN A 198 -8.26 -16.57 -34.96
CA ASN A 198 -8.35 -15.14 -34.67
C ASN A 198 -7.15 -14.61 -33.90
N THR A 199 -6.55 -15.45 -33.04
CA THR A 199 -5.47 -15.07 -32.12
C THR A 199 -4.35 -16.13 -32.13
N PRO A 200 -3.72 -16.39 -33.28
CA PRO A 200 -2.79 -17.52 -33.45
C PRO A 200 -1.56 -17.48 -32.55
N ASN A 201 -1.15 -16.29 -32.07
CA ASN A 201 0.00 -16.16 -31.17
C ASN A 201 -0.40 -16.15 -29.69
N CYS A 202 -1.71 -16.05 -29.38
CA CYS A 202 -2.20 -16.14 -28.00
C CYS A 202 -2.20 -17.60 -27.53
N THR A 203 -1.06 -18.02 -26.98
CA THR A 203 -0.79 -19.40 -26.55
C THR A 203 -0.24 -19.44 -25.12
N TYR A 204 -0.37 -20.59 -24.45
CA TYR A 204 0.10 -20.79 -23.07
C TYR A 204 0.89 -22.09 -22.89
N GLY A 205 1.78 -22.05 -21.89
CA GLY A 205 2.64 -23.17 -21.51
C GLY A 205 3.72 -23.50 -22.53
N TRP A 206 4.65 -24.38 -22.14
CA TRP A 206 5.81 -24.77 -22.94
C TRP A 206 5.48 -25.42 -24.29
N ASN A 207 4.27 -25.97 -24.43
CA ASN A 207 3.81 -26.62 -25.65
C ASN A 207 3.08 -25.66 -26.60
N ASN A 208 2.99 -24.36 -26.28
CA ASN A 208 2.25 -23.34 -27.03
C ASN A 208 0.79 -23.78 -27.31
N ASN A 209 0.11 -24.26 -26.27
CA ASN A 209 -1.29 -24.63 -26.41
C ASN A 209 -2.13 -23.37 -26.70
N PRO A 210 -3.08 -23.42 -27.64
CA PRO A 210 -3.85 -22.23 -27.98
C PRO A 210 -4.88 -21.85 -26.92
N VAL A 211 -5.06 -20.54 -26.76
CA VAL A 211 -6.12 -19.99 -25.91
C VAL A 211 -7.45 -20.09 -26.65
N THR A 212 -8.46 -20.68 -25.99
CA THR A 212 -9.81 -20.89 -26.56
C THR A 212 -10.88 -20.42 -25.60
N VAL A 213 -11.18 -19.12 -25.66
CA VAL A 213 -12.20 -18.44 -24.84
C VAL A 213 -12.78 -17.27 -25.61
N ASN A 214 -14.08 -17.03 -25.46
CA ASN A 214 -14.72 -15.81 -25.95
C ASN A 214 -15.17 -14.98 -24.76
N GLY A 215 -14.60 -13.79 -24.60
CA GLY A 215 -14.92 -12.96 -23.44
C GLY A 215 -14.03 -11.73 -23.31
N THR A 216 -14.19 -11.08 -22.17
CA THR A 216 -13.43 -9.91 -21.71
C THR A 216 -12.05 -10.31 -21.18
N PRO A 217 -11.16 -9.35 -20.85
CA PRO A 217 -9.93 -9.65 -20.12
C PRO A 217 -10.13 -10.47 -18.84
N SER A 218 -11.20 -10.22 -18.08
CA SER A 218 -11.51 -11.00 -16.87
C SER A 218 -11.81 -12.47 -17.21
N ASP A 219 -12.57 -12.73 -18.28
CA ASP A 219 -12.87 -14.09 -18.73
C ASP A 219 -11.61 -14.80 -19.23
N LEU A 220 -10.74 -14.08 -19.95
CA LEU A 220 -9.44 -14.60 -20.40
C LEU A 220 -8.58 -15.06 -19.23
N LEU A 221 -8.40 -14.21 -18.21
CA LEU A 221 -7.55 -14.57 -17.07
C LEU A 221 -8.13 -15.75 -16.29
N LEU A 222 -9.44 -15.76 -16.02
CA LEU A 222 -10.09 -16.88 -15.34
C LEU A 222 -9.94 -18.18 -16.12
N TRP A 223 -10.07 -18.13 -17.45
CA TRP A 223 -9.84 -19.29 -18.30
C TRP A 223 -8.39 -19.77 -18.22
N LEU A 224 -7.40 -18.86 -18.35
CA LEU A 224 -5.98 -19.21 -18.29
C LEU A 224 -5.61 -19.87 -16.95
N LYS A 225 -6.11 -19.33 -15.84
CA LYS A 225 -5.89 -19.92 -14.49
C LYS A 225 -6.50 -21.30 -14.33
N SER A 226 -7.54 -21.63 -15.10
CA SER A 226 -8.11 -22.99 -15.10
C SER A 226 -7.23 -24.01 -15.85
N LYS A 227 -6.22 -23.54 -16.60
CA LYS A 227 -5.36 -24.36 -17.47
C LYS A 227 -3.91 -24.43 -17.01
N THR A 228 -3.43 -23.44 -16.27
CA THR A 228 -2.02 -23.34 -15.88
C THR A 228 -1.85 -22.59 -14.55
N ASP A 229 -0.63 -22.53 -14.05
CA ASP A 229 -0.29 -21.82 -12.81
C ASP A 229 -0.46 -20.30 -12.96
N ASN A 230 -0.50 -19.58 -11.82
CA ASN A 230 -0.71 -18.14 -11.79
C ASN A 230 0.32 -17.36 -12.63
N TYR A 231 1.59 -17.76 -12.60
CA TYR A 231 2.66 -17.05 -13.28
C TYR A 231 2.51 -17.20 -14.80
N THR A 232 2.41 -18.43 -15.29
CA THR A 232 2.21 -18.70 -16.73
C THR A 232 0.93 -18.07 -17.25
N ALA A 233 -0.17 -18.14 -16.48
CA ALA A 233 -1.42 -17.48 -16.83
C ALA A 233 -1.25 -15.96 -16.94
N GLY A 234 -0.53 -15.34 -16.01
CA GLY A 234 -0.26 -13.90 -16.02
C GLY A 234 0.59 -13.45 -17.21
N GLN A 235 1.63 -14.20 -17.57
CA GLN A 235 2.47 -13.93 -18.73
C GLN A 235 1.67 -14.00 -20.04
N THR A 236 0.92 -15.10 -20.23
CA THR A 236 0.05 -15.24 -21.42
C THR A 236 -1.01 -14.15 -21.46
N PHE A 237 -1.63 -13.81 -20.33
CA PHE A 237 -2.61 -12.73 -20.25
C PHE A 237 -2.03 -11.41 -20.78
N ALA A 238 -0.90 -10.96 -20.23
CA ALA A 238 -0.29 -9.70 -20.64
C ALA A 238 0.06 -9.69 -22.14
N ALA A 239 0.60 -10.79 -22.67
CA ALA A 239 0.90 -10.93 -24.09
C ALA A 239 -0.38 -10.82 -24.96
N CYS A 240 -1.43 -11.57 -24.62
CA CYS A 240 -2.66 -11.58 -25.39
C CYS A 240 -3.43 -10.24 -25.32
N ILE A 241 -3.40 -9.54 -24.18
CA ILE A 241 -4.02 -8.21 -24.06
C ILE A 241 -3.28 -7.18 -24.94
N ASN A 242 -1.96 -7.13 -24.86
CA ASN A 242 -1.15 -6.22 -25.70
C ASN A 242 -1.37 -6.48 -27.20
N GLU A 243 -1.40 -7.74 -27.62
CA GLU A 243 -1.45 -8.07 -29.06
C GLU A 243 -2.87 -7.96 -29.64
N TYR A 244 -3.91 -8.33 -28.89
CA TYR A 244 -5.25 -8.52 -29.45
C TYR A 244 -6.33 -7.60 -28.88
N VAL A 245 -6.15 -7.03 -27.69
CA VAL A 245 -7.15 -6.14 -27.08
C VAL A 245 -6.79 -4.68 -27.29
N GLN A 246 -5.57 -4.30 -26.93
CA GLN A 246 -5.10 -2.92 -27.01
C GLN A 246 -5.30 -2.30 -28.42
N PRO A 247 -4.92 -2.96 -29.54
CA PRO A 247 -5.09 -2.38 -30.87
C PRO A 247 -6.55 -2.16 -31.29
N LEU A 248 -7.49 -2.89 -30.69
CA LEU A 248 -8.93 -2.77 -30.96
C LEU A 248 -9.59 -1.61 -30.19
N CYS A 249 -8.83 -0.96 -29.31
CA CYS A 249 -9.29 0.08 -28.41
C CYS A 249 -8.52 1.40 -28.54
N ASN A 250 -7.56 1.50 -29.46
CA ASN A 250 -6.86 2.75 -29.74
C ASN A 250 -7.84 3.82 -30.26
N ALA A 251 -7.80 5.01 -29.67
CA ALA A 251 -8.67 6.14 -30.03
C ALA A 251 -10.17 5.83 -29.86
N SER A 252 -10.51 5.17 -28.76
CA SER A 252 -11.89 4.90 -28.36
C SER A 252 -12.63 6.19 -28.03
N ASN A 253 -13.92 6.24 -28.35
CA ASN A 253 -14.77 7.34 -27.93
C ASN A 253 -15.17 7.16 -26.46
N ALA A 254 -15.20 8.26 -25.71
CA ALA A 254 -15.74 8.25 -24.35
C ALA A 254 -17.21 7.76 -24.35
N THR A 255 -17.53 6.85 -23.44
CA THR A 255 -18.89 6.37 -23.20
C THR A 255 -19.59 7.22 -22.14
N SER A 256 -20.92 7.10 -22.03
CA SER A 256 -21.69 7.78 -20.98
C SER A 256 -21.31 7.36 -19.56
N ASP A 257 -20.64 6.21 -19.41
CA ASP A 257 -20.22 5.66 -18.12
C ASP A 257 -18.93 6.30 -17.60
N ILE A 258 -18.18 7.01 -18.45
CA ILE A 258 -16.91 7.63 -18.12
C ILE A 258 -17.14 9.12 -17.80
N PRO A 259 -16.78 9.60 -16.60
CA PRO A 259 -16.79 11.03 -16.29
C PRO A 259 -15.80 11.81 -17.16
N VAL A 260 -16.05 13.09 -17.36
CA VAL A 260 -15.10 13.97 -18.05
C VAL A 260 -13.99 14.37 -17.08
N PHE A 261 -12.74 14.09 -17.45
CA PHE A 261 -11.54 14.48 -16.71
C PHE A 261 -10.76 15.53 -17.49
N THR A 262 -10.04 16.40 -16.78
CA THR A 262 -9.13 17.37 -17.39
C THR A 262 -7.79 16.71 -17.74
N ASP A 263 -7.18 17.13 -18.85
CA ASP A 263 -5.88 16.60 -19.31
C ASP A 263 -4.70 17.25 -18.56
N ASN A 264 -4.67 17.06 -17.24
CA ASN A 264 -3.66 17.60 -16.33
C ASN A 264 -3.49 16.67 -15.10
N PHE A 265 -2.59 17.04 -14.20
CA PHE A 265 -2.29 16.24 -13.01
C PHE A 265 -3.50 16.00 -12.09
N ASN A 266 -4.30 17.01 -11.79
CA ASN A 266 -5.47 16.83 -10.92
C ASN A 266 -6.52 15.92 -11.59
N GLY A 267 -6.71 16.05 -12.91
CA GLY A 267 -7.58 15.15 -13.66
C GLY A 267 -7.08 13.71 -13.65
N TRP A 268 -5.77 13.50 -13.68
CA TRP A 268 -5.14 12.17 -13.56
C TRP A 268 -5.36 11.54 -12.18
N LEU A 269 -5.22 12.32 -11.09
CA LEU A 269 -5.55 11.85 -9.74
C LEU A 269 -7.04 11.49 -9.62
N GLN A 270 -7.93 12.34 -10.12
CA GLN A 270 -9.37 12.10 -10.10
C GLN A 270 -9.76 10.87 -10.92
N ALA A 271 -9.14 10.64 -12.08
CA ALA A 271 -9.37 9.47 -12.90
C ALA A 271 -8.99 8.17 -12.18
N GLN A 272 -7.81 8.12 -11.53
CA GLN A 272 -7.38 6.95 -10.77
C GLN A 272 -8.33 6.61 -9.62
N ASN A 273 -8.74 7.62 -8.85
CA ASN A 273 -9.69 7.43 -7.76
C ASN A 273 -11.05 6.92 -8.28
N TRP A 274 -11.55 7.49 -9.39
CA TRP A 274 -12.79 7.05 -10.01
C TRP A 274 -12.69 5.59 -10.47
N MET A 275 -11.65 5.24 -11.25
CA MET A 275 -11.58 3.92 -11.86
C MET A 275 -11.40 2.81 -10.83
N ALA A 276 -10.58 3.04 -9.78
CA ALA A 276 -10.44 2.10 -8.68
C ALA A 276 -11.79 1.85 -7.99
N LYS A 277 -12.60 2.90 -7.76
CA LYS A 277 -13.91 2.79 -7.12
C LYS A 277 -15.03 2.31 -8.04
N TYR A 278 -14.94 2.58 -9.33
CA TYR A 278 -15.91 2.11 -10.32
C TYR A 278 -15.80 0.59 -10.51
N PHE A 279 -14.56 0.09 -10.62
CA PHE A 279 -14.29 -1.33 -10.83
C PHE A 279 -14.20 -2.13 -9.52
N GLY A 280 -13.88 -1.47 -8.40
CA GLY A 280 -13.81 -2.07 -7.07
C GLY A 280 -14.51 -1.21 -6.00
N PRO A 281 -15.85 -1.12 -6.02
CA PRO A 281 -16.61 -0.27 -5.10
C PRO A 281 -16.39 -0.61 -3.62
N HIS A 282 -16.03 -1.85 -3.28
CA HIS A 282 -15.76 -2.26 -1.90
C HIS A 282 -14.27 -2.38 -1.58
N VAL A 283 -13.39 -2.26 -2.58
CA VAL A 283 -11.94 -2.25 -2.42
C VAL A 283 -11.52 -0.92 -1.78
N ALA A 284 -10.75 -0.99 -0.69
CA ALA A 284 -10.21 0.20 -0.07
C ALA A 284 -9.05 0.78 -0.90
N LEU A 285 -8.94 2.10 -0.97
CA LEU A 285 -7.94 2.82 -1.74
C LEU A 285 -7.20 3.82 -0.85
N GLY A 286 -5.88 3.66 -0.74
CA GLY A 286 -5.00 4.58 -0.03
C GLY A 286 -4.09 5.33 -0.99
N VAL A 287 -3.64 6.51 -0.57
CA VAL A 287 -2.60 7.31 -1.25
C VAL A 287 -1.45 7.62 -0.30
N HIS A 288 -0.24 7.65 -0.83
CA HIS A 288 0.97 7.72 -0.03
C HIS A 288 1.45 9.14 0.24
N GLU A 289 2.01 9.35 1.42
CA GLU A 289 2.97 10.43 1.66
C GLU A 289 4.14 9.91 2.50
N ASN A 290 5.36 10.41 2.29
CA ASN A 290 6.53 9.95 3.05
C ASN A 290 7.10 11.04 3.93
N ILE A 291 7.86 10.70 4.98
CA ILE A 291 8.51 11.70 5.87
C ILE A 291 9.49 12.63 5.16
N SER A 292 9.88 12.31 3.94
CA SER A 292 10.88 13.03 3.16
C SER A 292 10.25 13.98 2.14
N ALA A 293 8.94 14.23 2.24
CA ALA A 293 8.14 14.97 1.26
C ALA A 293 8.47 16.47 1.14
N VAL A 294 9.56 16.93 1.74
CA VAL A 294 10.03 18.31 1.68
C VAL A 294 11.49 18.35 1.24
N PRO A 295 11.99 19.45 0.65
CA PRO A 295 13.35 19.52 0.12
C PRO A 295 14.46 19.27 1.15
N GLU A 296 14.16 19.47 2.43
CA GLU A 296 15.07 19.18 3.53
C GLU A 296 15.18 17.68 3.87
N GLY A 297 14.36 16.82 3.25
CA GLY A 297 14.31 15.39 3.49
C GLY A 297 13.72 15.02 4.86
N GLY A 298 13.87 13.75 5.27
CA GLY A 298 13.26 13.20 6.49
C GLY A 298 13.96 13.54 7.80
N TRP A 299 15.09 14.26 7.79
CA TRP A 299 15.91 14.53 8.98
C TRP A 299 15.22 15.38 10.04
N TRP A 300 14.14 16.09 9.69
CA TRP A 300 13.33 16.86 10.64
C TRP A 300 12.81 16.00 11.79
N ILE A 301 12.62 14.70 11.57
CA ILE A 301 12.10 13.77 12.56
C ILE A 301 12.97 13.71 13.83
N HIS A 302 14.27 14.00 13.72
CA HIS A 302 15.22 13.99 14.83
C HIS A 302 15.42 15.36 15.49
N GLN A 303 14.80 16.42 14.97
CA GLN A 303 15.01 17.81 15.44
C GLN A 303 14.09 18.20 16.61
N GLY A 304 13.29 17.25 17.11
CA GLY A 304 12.36 17.45 18.23
C GLY A 304 10.98 18.00 17.81
N PRO A 305 10.04 18.13 18.75
CA PRO A 305 8.63 18.40 18.45
C PRO A 305 8.35 19.69 17.67
N SER A 306 9.19 20.71 17.82
CA SER A 306 9.02 21.99 17.11
C SER A 306 9.24 21.87 15.60
N ALA A 307 9.85 20.79 15.11
CA ALA A 307 10.08 20.56 13.69
C ALA A 307 8.88 19.93 12.97
N VAL A 308 7.92 19.36 13.71
CA VAL A 308 6.74 18.69 13.14
C VAL A 308 5.89 19.69 12.35
N ARG A 309 5.51 20.81 12.97
CA ARG A 309 4.56 21.75 12.34
C ARG A 309 5.08 22.37 11.03
N PRO A 310 6.33 22.86 10.95
CA PRO A 310 6.88 23.36 9.69
C PRO A 310 6.90 22.33 8.56
N TYR A 311 7.14 21.06 8.88
CA TYR A 311 7.06 19.96 7.92
C TYR A 311 5.62 19.75 7.44
N VAL A 312 4.69 19.60 8.38
CA VAL A 312 3.26 19.40 8.12
C VAL A 312 2.69 20.53 7.24
N ASP A 313 3.03 21.78 7.53
CA ASP A 313 2.53 22.94 6.77
C ASP A 313 2.97 22.90 5.29
N LYS A 314 4.20 22.47 5.00
CA LYS A 314 4.71 22.32 3.63
C LYS A 314 3.99 21.20 2.89
N VAL A 315 3.89 20.02 3.50
CA VAL A 315 3.19 18.87 2.90
C VAL A 315 1.73 19.19 2.64
N LEU A 316 1.03 19.82 3.59
CA LEU A 316 -0.36 20.21 3.41
C LEU A 316 -0.57 21.25 2.31
N ALA A 317 0.41 22.14 2.06
CA ALA A 317 0.33 23.08 0.94
C ALA A 317 0.30 22.34 -0.41
N ASP A 318 1.17 21.33 -0.56
CA ASP A 318 1.26 20.50 -1.76
C ASP A 318 -0.01 19.66 -1.94
N LEU A 319 -0.40 18.90 -0.91
CA LEU A 319 -1.59 18.06 -0.94
C LEU A 319 -2.89 18.83 -1.20
N LYS A 320 -3.00 20.07 -0.67
CA LYS A 320 -4.14 20.96 -0.95
C LYS A 320 -4.19 21.36 -2.42
N SER A 321 -3.05 21.62 -3.04
CA SER A 321 -2.97 22.00 -4.46
C SER A 321 -3.42 20.88 -5.40
N PHE A 322 -3.28 19.63 -4.96
CA PHE A 322 -3.66 18.43 -5.70
C PHE A 322 -5.13 18.01 -5.52
N GLU A 323 -5.88 18.71 -4.65
CA GLU A 323 -7.30 18.45 -4.38
C GLU A 323 -7.62 16.98 -3.98
N LEU A 324 -6.64 16.30 -3.38
CA LEU A 324 -6.61 14.85 -3.19
C LEU A 324 -7.85 14.30 -2.44
N PHE A 325 -8.31 15.02 -1.41
CA PHE A 325 -9.48 14.66 -0.59
C PHE A 325 -10.66 15.63 -0.73
N THR A 326 -10.55 16.63 -1.61
CA THR A 326 -11.59 17.64 -1.84
C THR A 326 -12.29 17.46 -3.19
N GLY A 327 -11.66 16.79 -4.15
CA GLY A 327 -12.23 16.45 -5.46
C GLY A 327 -13.45 15.52 -5.40
N VAL A 328 -14.08 15.25 -6.54
CA VAL A 328 -15.29 14.41 -6.61
C VAL A 328 -14.97 12.96 -6.23
N TYR A 329 -13.84 12.45 -6.73
CA TYR A 329 -13.35 11.10 -6.47
C TYR A 329 -12.17 11.16 -5.53
N LYS A 330 -12.26 10.40 -4.44
CA LYS A 330 -11.36 10.51 -3.29
C LYS A 330 -10.84 9.14 -2.88
N PRO A 331 -9.60 9.03 -2.39
CA PRO A 331 -9.16 7.84 -1.68
C PRO A 331 -9.86 7.76 -0.32
N ASP A 332 -9.85 6.57 0.29
CA ASP A 332 -10.47 6.34 1.59
C ASP A 332 -9.57 6.75 2.76
N PHE A 333 -8.25 6.63 2.57
CA PHE A 333 -7.24 6.91 3.60
C PHE A 333 -5.93 7.45 3.00
N ILE A 334 -5.08 7.97 3.87
CA ILE A 334 -3.68 8.32 3.57
C ILE A 334 -2.76 7.33 4.28
N TYR A 335 -1.61 6.99 3.71
CA TYR A 335 -0.63 6.14 4.37
C TYR A 335 0.76 6.75 4.35
N PHE A 336 1.57 6.38 5.35
CA PHE A 336 2.89 6.93 5.57
C PHE A 336 3.94 5.85 5.77
N ASP A 337 5.09 6.01 5.10
CA ASP A 337 6.31 5.28 5.42
C ASP A 337 7.33 6.13 6.18
N ARG A 338 8.41 5.47 6.62
CA ARG A 338 9.61 6.08 7.19
C ARG A 338 10.91 5.54 6.57
N TYR A 339 10.93 5.39 5.24
CA TYR A 339 12.02 4.80 4.42
C TYR A 339 12.10 3.27 4.31
N GLY A 340 11.26 2.50 5.01
CA GLY A 340 11.19 1.05 4.81
C GLY A 340 12.50 0.29 5.06
N ALA A 341 13.27 0.70 6.07
CA ALA A 341 14.49 0.03 6.49
C ALA A 341 14.48 -0.19 7.99
N ASP A 342 15.14 -1.26 8.44
CA ASP A 342 15.48 -1.42 9.86
C ASP A 342 16.32 -0.22 10.32
N ASP A 343 16.25 0.11 11.62
CA ASP A 343 16.96 1.28 12.16
C ASP A 343 18.48 1.12 11.94
N TYR A 344 18.98 -0.12 12.03
CA TYR A 344 20.33 -0.51 11.64
C TYR A 344 20.40 -1.96 11.12
N SER A 345 21.32 -2.19 10.17
CA SER A 345 21.77 -3.51 9.74
C SER A 345 23.23 -3.45 9.29
N SER A 346 24.03 -4.45 9.67
CA SER A 346 25.43 -4.56 9.26
C SER A 346 25.62 -4.85 7.77
N LYS A 347 24.57 -5.34 7.08
CA LYS A 347 24.57 -5.48 5.60
C LYS A 347 24.36 -4.15 4.89
N PHE A 348 23.70 -3.18 5.54
CA PHE A 348 23.34 -1.90 4.94
C PHE A 348 23.67 -0.69 5.85
N PRO A 349 24.91 -0.57 6.35
CA PRO A 349 25.27 0.46 7.34
C PRO A 349 25.19 1.89 6.78
N SER A 350 25.23 2.04 5.44
CA SER A 350 25.11 3.34 4.79
C SER A 350 23.70 3.94 4.90
N LEU A 351 22.66 3.14 5.14
CA LEU A 351 21.30 3.64 5.33
C LEU A 351 21.23 4.54 6.57
N LEU A 352 21.83 4.10 7.68
CA LEU A 352 21.94 4.90 8.90
C LEU A 352 22.56 6.28 8.64
N SER A 353 23.53 6.37 7.73
CA SER A 353 24.27 7.61 7.46
C SER A 353 23.60 8.52 6.42
N ASN A 354 22.84 7.94 5.50
CA ASN A 354 22.27 8.66 4.34
C ASN A 354 20.76 8.90 4.49
N GLN A 355 20.11 8.22 5.41
CA GLN A 355 18.67 8.28 5.66
C GLN A 355 18.41 8.38 7.16
N ALA A 356 17.30 9.03 7.51
CA ALA A 356 16.85 9.16 8.89
C ALA A 356 16.19 7.84 9.35
N THR A 357 16.97 6.77 9.50
CA THR A 357 16.43 5.43 9.82
C THR A 357 16.51 5.10 11.31
N PHE A 358 17.30 5.76 12.15
CA PHE A 358 17.39 5.38 13.58
C PHE A 358 16.44 6.19 14.47
N TYR A 359 15.35 5.59 14.97
CA TYR A 359 14.33 6.33 15.71
C TYR A 359 14.45 6.08 17.23
N ASN A 360 14.57 7.14 18.02
CA ASN A 360 14.27 7.07 19.44
C ASN A 360 12.79 7.38 19.72
N ASP A 361 12.41 7.43 20.99
CA ASP A 361 11.05 7.70 21.45
C ASP A 361 10.50 9.05 20.93
N VAL A 362 11.33 10.09 20.90
CA VAL A 362 10.92 11.42 20.39
C VAL A 362 10.73 11.40 18.87
N ALA A 363 11.56 10.68 18.12
CA ALA A 363 11.35 10.53 16.68
C ALA A 363 10.02 9.82 16.37
N TRP A 364 9.66 8.79 17.14
CA TRP A 364 8.35 8.14 17.04
C TRP A 364 7.19 9.07 17.41
N GLN A 365 7.32 9.85 18.48
CA GLN A 365 6.32 10.84 18.86
C GLN A 365 6.13 11.89 17.75
N ASN A 366 7.22 12.35 17.13
CA ASN A 366 7.17 13.28 16.00
C ASN A 366 6.45 12.65 14.80
N PHE A 367 6.70 11.37 14.51
CA PHE A 367 6.06 10.64 13.41
C PHE A 367 4.55 10.53 13.64
N LEU A 368 4.12 10.10 14.84
CA LEU A 368 2.70 10.03 15.18
C LEU A 368 2.01 11.40 15.21
N THR A 369 2.71 12.44 15.68
CA THR A 369 2.18 13.82 15.68
C THR A 369 2.00 14.33 14.26
N MET A 370 2.97 14.09 13.38
CA MET A 370 2.86 14.42 11.96
C MET A 370 1.70 13.71 11.28
N THR A 371 1.56 12.39 11.50
CA THR A 371 0.44 11.61 10.97
C THR A 371 -0.90 12.18 11.44
N LYS A 372 -1.02 12.50 12.73
CA LYS A 372 -2.22 13.09 13.32
C LYS A 372 -2.56 14.44 12.69
N GLU A 373 -1.61 15.36 12.64
CA GLU A 373 -1.85 16.71 12.14
C GLU A 373 -2.21 16.70 10.65
N ILE A 374 -1.53 15.90 9.82
CA ILE A 374 -1.90 15.76 8.40
C ILE A 374 -3.29 15.15 8.25
N SER A 375 -3.58 14.08 9.00
CA SER A 375 -4.88 13.41 8.99
C SER A 375 -6.03 14.35 9.35
N GLU A 376 -5.90 15.14 10.43
CA GLU A 376 -6.92 16.08 10.88
C GLU A 376 -7.08 17.27 9.93
N GLU A 377 -5.99 17.84 9.43
CA GLU A 377 -6.06 18.98 8.51
C GLU A 377 -6.62 18.60 7.13
N LEU A 378 -6.27 17.43 6.59
CA LEU A 378 -6.91 16.90 5.39
C LEU A 378 -8.40 16.58 5.65
N GLY A 379 -8.72 16.08 6.85
CA GLY A 379 -10.10 15.86 7.28
C GLY A 379 -10.93 17.13 7.22
N LYS A 380 -10.43 18.20 7.85
CA LYS A 380 -11.07 19.53 7.84
C LYS A 380 -11.31 20.02 6.42
N GLN A 381 -10.32 19.88 5.52
CA GLN A 381 -10.47 20.25 4.11
C GLN A 381 -11.57 19.44 3.41
N ALA A 382 -11.71 18.16 3.76
CA ALA A 382 -12.72 17.26 3.21
C ALA A 382 -14.10 17.35 3.90
N GLY A 383 -14.27 18.23 4.90
CA GLY A 383 -15.50 18.33 5.70
C GLY A 383 -15.72 17.17 6.67
N LYS A 384 -14.64 16.51 7.11
CA LYS A 384 -14.60 15.43 8.11
C LYS A 384 -13.76 15.87 9.31
N ASN A 385 -13.79 15.09 10.40
CA ASN A 385 -12.89 15.34 11.54
C ASN A 385 -11.44 14.98 11.22
N TYR A 386 -11.24 13.93 10.43
CA TYR A 386 -9.95 13.42 10.01
C TYR A 386 -10.10 12.53 8.76
N ILE A 387 -8.98 12.25 8.10
CA ILE A 387 -8.84 11.17 7.12
C ILE A 387 -8.09 10.01 7.79
N PRO A 388 -8.63 8.77 7.80
CA PRO A 388 -7.93 7.63 8.41
C PRO A 388 -6.50 7.48 7.88
N ALA A 389 -5.59 7.03 8.73
CA ALA A 389 -4.18 6.87 8.41
C ALA A 389 -3.74 5.40 8.53
N MET A 390 -2.77 5.00 7.72
CA MET A 390 -2.06 3.73 7.83
C MET A 390 -0.56 3.98 7.93
N LEU A 391 0.12 3.22 8.78
CA LEU A 391 1.58 3.14 8.74
C LEU A 391 1.97 1.99 7.82
N TRP A 392 2.79 2.27 6.83
CA TRP A 392 3.22 1.31 5.81
C TRP A 392 4.75 1.28 5.75
N GLN A 393 5.31 0.13 5.37
CA GLN A 393 6.76 -0.11 5.41
C GLN A 393 7.40 0.20 6.78
N ILE A 394 6.78 -0.25 7.86
CA ILE A 394 7.37 -0.11 9.20
C ILE A 394 8.26 -1.33 9.47
N PRO A 395 9.57 -1.18 9.75
CA PRO A 395 10.43 -2.32 10.04
C PRO A 395 9.94 -3.11 11.26
N ALA A 396 10.04 -4.44 11.20
CA ALA A 396 9.66 -5.33 12.29
C ALA A 396 10.84 -5.73 13.20
N ALA A 397 12.04 -5.20 12.96
CA ALA A 397 13.19 -5.46 13.82
C ALA A 397 12.95 -4.85 15.21
N HIS A 398 13.38 -5.57 16.25
CA HIS A 398 13.32 -5.11 17.64
C HIS A 398 14.69 -4.67 18.14
N ILE A 399 14.76 -4.23 19.40
CA ILE A 399 16.01 -3.92 20.10
C ILE A 399 16.52 -5.24 20.68
N PRO A 400 17.53 -5.91 20.10
CA PRO A 400 17.97 -7.22 20.59
C PRO A 400 18.69 -7.12 21.93
N THR A 401 18.51 -8.15 22.75
CA THR A 401 19.22 -8.36 24.03
C THR A 401 20.50 -9.19 23.84
N GLN A 402 21.41 -9.17 24.83
CA GLN A 402 22.65 -9.96 24.81
C GLN A 402 22.42 -11.48 24.86
N ASP A 403 21.25 -11.90 25.34
CA ASP A 403 20.90 -13.32 25.49
C ASP A 403 20.30 -13.92 24.20
N GLU A 404 20.05 -13.08 23.20
CA GLU A 404 19.51 -13.51 21.92
C GLU A 404 20.58 -14.03 20.96
N PRO A 405 20.24 -15.02 20.11
CA PRO A 405 21.15 -15.48 19.09
C PRO A 405 21.44 -14.37 18.08
N ILE A 406 22.72 -14.20 17.76
CA ILE A 406 23.18 -13.22 16.76
C ILE A 406 22.70 -13.65 15.38
N LEU A 407 22.01 -12.74 14.69
CA LEU A 407 21.60 -12.89 13.30
C LEU A 407 22.64 -12.30 12.35
N ASP A 408 22.70 -12.84 11.13
CA ASP A 408 23.76 -12.52 10.17
C ASP A 408 23.80 -11.03 9.80
N ALA A 409 22.65 -10.37 9.56
CA ALA A 409 22.64 -8.95 9.22
C ALA A 409 22.60 -8.02 10.44
N HIS A 410 22.70 -8.56 11.66
CA HIS A 410 22.73 -7.80 12.91
C HIS A 410 21.65 -6.72 12.95
N GLU A 411 20.42 -7.13 12.63
CA GLU A 411 19.26 -6.25 12.46
C GLU A 411 18.84 -5.64 13.80
N GLU A 412 18.55 -4.34 13.80
CA GLU A 412 18.04 -3.58 14.95
C GLU A 412 16.90 -2.68 14.49
N GLY A 413 15.84 -2.62 15.29
CA GLY A 413 14.76 -1.68 15.07
C GLY A 413 14.06 -1.30 16.36
N THR A 414 13.58 -0.08 16.43
CA THR A 414 12.82 0.38 17.60
C THR A 414 11.32 0.28 17.41
N ALA A 415 10.82 0.07 16.18
CA ALA A 415 9.39 0.23 15.89
C ALA A 415 8.49 -0.67 16.73
N PRO A 416 8.67 -2.00 16.72
CA PRO A 416 7.81 -2.86 17.50
C PRO A 416 8.00 -2.64 19.01
N VAL A 417 9.23 -2.36 19.46
CA VAL A 417 9.51 -2.12 20.88
C VAL A 417 8.89 -0.81 21.36
N TYR A 418 8.82 0.22 20.52
CA TYR A 418 8.10 1.46 20.84
C TYR A 418 6.61 1.18 21.05
N PHE A 419 5.98 0.38 20.19
CA PHE A 419 4.54 0.14 20.28
C PHE A 419 4.17 -0.89 21.35
N PHE A 420 4.90 -2.00 21.45
CA PHE A 420 4.55 -3.14 22.31
C PHE A 420 5.38 -3.24 23.58
N GLY A 421 6.54 -2.57 23.63
CA GLY A 421 7.57 -2.77 24.64
C GLY A 421 8.23 -4.14 24.59
N ASP A 422 9.34 -4.27 25.31
CA ASP A 422 9.97 -5.57 25.53
C ASP A 422 10.43 -5.80 26.97
N ALA A 423 9.65 -6.60 27.71
CA ALA A 423 9.93 -6.94 29.10
C ALA A 423 11.26 -7.68 29.32
N ASN A 424 11.91 -8.16 28.27
CA ASN A 424 13.27 -8.72 28.36
C ASN A 424 14.34 -7.63 28.45
N LEU A 425 14.05 -6.39 28.07
CA LEU A 425 14.99 -5.27 28.19
C LEU A 425 15.08 -4.78 29.64
N HIS A 426 16.26 -4.31 30.04
CA HIS A 426 16.40 -3.50 31.23
C HIS A 426 15.98 -2.06 30.92
N GLN A 427 15.46 -1.35 31.92
CA GLN A 427 15.01 0.04 31.75
C GLN A 427 16.14 0.98 31.29
N ASP A 428 17.37 0.71 31.72
CA ASP A 428 18.57 1.46 31.33
C ASP A 428 19.25 0.91 30.06
N LEU A 429 18.65 -0.10 29.42
CA LEU A 429 19.18 -0.79 28.25
C LEU A 429 20.56 -1.43 28.50
N SER A 430 20.93 -1.74 29.75
CA SER A 430 22.22 -2.34 30.09
C SER A 430 22.42 -3.75 29.53
N ASN A 431 21.35 -4.43 29.12
CA ASN A 431 21.37 -5.78 28.55
C ASN A 431 21.13 -5.81 27.03
N ILE A 432 21.15 -4.67 26.33
CA ILE A 432 21.05 -4.70 24.87
C ILE A 432 22.29 -5.36 24.27
N ALA A 433 22.10 -5.99 23.12
CA ALA A 433 23.13 -6.62 22.33
C ALA A 433 24.37 -5.73 22.14
N SER A 434 25.56 -6.31 22.31
CA SER A 434 26.81 -5.55 22.30
C SER A 434 27.16 -4.98 20.92
N TRP A 435 26.72 -5.62 19.82
CA TRP A 435 27.02 -5.18 18.46
C TRP A 435 26.37 -3.83 18.11
N ILE A 436 25.19 -3.53 18.67
CA ILE A 436 24.52 -2.22 18.50
C ILE A 436 25.47 -1.07 18.84
N ASN A 437 26.19 -1.18 19.95
CA ASN A 437 27.10 -0.12 20.41
C ASN A 437 28.46 -0.12 19.70
N HIS A 438 28.94 -1.27 19.22
CA HIS A 438 30.22 -1.35 18.52
C HIS A 438 30.11 -0.81 17.10
N ASP A 439 29.04 -1.13 16.40
CA ASP A 439 28.86 -0.73 15.02
C ASP A 439 28.29 0.70 14.90
N ILE A 440 27.48 1.14 15.88
CA ILE A 440 26.98 2.51 16.00
C ILE A 440 27.79 3.26 17.07
N ALA A 441 29.08 3.45 16.80
CA ALA A 441 29.97 4.13 17.72
C ALA A 441 29.50 5.58 18.02
N ARG A 442 29.08 6.31 16.98
CA ARG A 442 28.54 7.68 17.05
C ARG A 442 27.57 7.94 15.90
N LEU A 443 26.39 8.46 16.21
CA LEU A 443 25.40 8.87 15.22
C LEU A 443 25.82 10.18 14.50
N PRO A 444 25.59 10.29 13.18
CA PRO A 444 25.90 11.49 12.39
C PRO A 444 25.24 12.78 12.90
N ALA A 445 25.80 13.94 12.53
CA ALA A 445 25.28 15.26 12.90
C ALA A 445 23.80 15.48 12.49
N ALA A 446 23.35 14.84 11.41
CA ALA A 446 21.97 14.95 10.92
C ALA A 446 20.93 14.40 11.91
N TYR A 447 21.33 13.54 12.85
CA TYR A 447 20.47 13.04 13.94
C TYR A 447 20.24 14.05 15.08
N SER A 448 20.74 15.29 14.93
CA SER A 448 20.42 16.43 15.80
C SER A 448 20.55 16.12 17.30
N LEU A 449 19.44 15.89 18.02
CA LEU A 449 19.44 15.56 19.45
C LEU A 449 20.28 14.31 19.79
N CYS A 450 20.44 13.40 18.82
CA CYS A 450 21.25 12.20 18.95
C CYS A 450 22.64 12.30 18.31
N ALA A 451 23.02 13.45 17.75
CA ALA A 451 24.34 13.65 17.17
C ALA A 451 25.45 13.35 18.19
N ASP A 452 26.51 12.66 17.72
CA ASP A 452 27.65 12.23 18.52
C ASP A 452 27.29 11.33 19.72
N LYS A 453 26.12 10.69 19.75
CA LYS A 453 25.74 9.68 20.76
C LYS A 453 25.88 8.27 20.18
N SER A 454 26.13 7.28 21.03
CA SER A 454 25.89 5.88 20.64
C SER A 454 24.39 5.61 20.52
N ALA A 455 24.01 4.50 19.90
CA ALA A 455 22.62 4.04 19.84
C ALA A 455 21.97 3.99 21.22
N THR A 456 22.58 3.33 22.22
CA THR A 456 22.04 3.30 23.59
C THR A 456 21.84 4.69 24.17
N GLN A 457 22.84 5.58 24.02
CA GLN A 457 22.75 6.95 24.53
C GLN A 457 21.62 7.76 23.88
N CYS A 458 21.33 7.50 22.60
CA CYS A 458 20.20 8.10 21.89
C CYS A 458 18.85 7.53 22.36
N LEU A 459 18.75 6.21 22.54
CA LEU A 459 17.54 5.52 23.00
C LEU A 459 17.18 5.85 24.45
N THR A 460 18.16 6.11 25.31
CA THR A 460 17.94 6.48 26.72
C THR A 460 17.84 7.99 26.96
N LEU A 461 17.93 8.82 25.91
CA LEU A 461 18.08 10.27 26.02
C LEU A 461 16.96 10.92 26.86
N ASN A 462 15.73 10.42 26.72
CA ASN A 462 14.54 10.97 27.37
C ASN A 462 14.01 10.09 28.51
N ASN A 463 14.79 9.10 28.97
CA ASN A 463 14.38 8.10 29.97
C ASN A 463 13.11 7.32 29.58
N PHE A 464 12.84 7.15 28.29
CA PHE A 464 11.75 6.30 27.81
C PHE A 464 12.01 4.85 28.22
N ASN A 465 11.01 4.22 28.82
CA ASN A 465 11.12 2.83 29.26
C ASN A 465 10.77 1.88 28.11
N TRP A 466 11.75 1.47 27.31
CA TRP A 466 11.59 0.47 26.25
C TRP A 466 11.15 -0.91 26.76
N ALA A 467 11.33 -1.18 28.07
CA ALA A 467 10.89 -2.41 28.72
C ALA A 467 9.42 -2.36 29.18
N HIS A 468 8.64 -1.36 28.75
CA HIS A 468 7.25 -1.23 29.13
C HIS A 468 6.40 -2.44 28.68
N ASN A 469 5.25 -2.58 29.31
CA ASN A 469 4.21 -3.55 28.93
C ASN A 469 2.84 -2.88 28.81
N SER A 470 2.79 -1.54 28.79
CA SER A 470 1.58 -0.76 28.57
C SER A 470 1.24 -0.67 27.09
N THR A 471 -0.01 -0.34 26.78
CA THR A 471 -0.50 -0.12 25.41
C THR A 471 -0.55 1.36 25.05
N ASP A 472 0.14 2.24 25.78
CA ASP A 472 0.01 3.69 25.62
C ASP A 472 0.45 4.17 24.23
N GLN A 473 1.48 3.54 23.65
CA GLN A 473 2.00 3.89 22.33
C GLN A 473 1.08 3.36 21.21
N LEU A 474 0.47 2.18 21.39
CA LEU A 474 -0.60 1.70 20.51
C LEU A 474 -1.82 2.63 20.58
N LYS A 475 -2.20 3.07 21.78
CA LYS A 475 -3.26 4.06 21.96
C LYS A 475 -2.90 5.39 21.30
N SER A 476 -1.65 5.84 21.39
CA SER A 476 -1.18 7.06 20.74
C SER A 476 -1.27 6.96 19.22
N ALA A 477 -1.04 5.78 18.63
CA ALA A 477 -1.26 5.54 17.21
C ALA A 477 -2.75 5.66 16.83
N VAL A 478 -3.65 5.07 17.62
CA VAL A 478 -5.11 5.22 17.43
C VAL A 478 -5.55 6.67 17.58
N ASP A 479 -5.04 7.38 18.61
CA ASP A 479 -5.32 8.79 18.84
C ASP A 479 -4.74 9.70 17.73
N ALA A 480 -3.87 9.16 16.87
CA ALA A 480 -3.36 9.77 15.63
C ALA A 480 -4.12 9.31 14.37
N HIS A 481 -5.29 8.69 14.54
CA HIS A 481 -6.19 8.20 13.49
C HIS A 481 -5.62 7.05 12.66
N ILE A 482 -4.63 6.34 13.20
CA ILE A 482 -4.03 5.18 12.54
C ILE A 482 -4.91 3.96 12.76
N PHE A 483 -5.34 3.31 11.67
CA PHE A 483 -6.14 2.08 11.74
C PHE A 483 -5.33 0.80 11.46
N ALA A 484 -4.13 0.91 10.89
CA ALA A 484 -3.29 -0.23 10.54
C ALA A 484 -1.79 0.10 10.58
N ILE A 485 -0.98 -0.89 10.95
CA ILE A 485 0.49 -0.89 10.82
C ILE A 485 0.91 -2.09 9.98
N LEU A 486 1.56 -1.82 8.84
CA LEU A 486 2.07 -2.84 7.93
C LEU A 486 3.58 -2.97 8.07
N TRP A 487 3.98 -4.15 8.53
CA TRP A 487 5.34 -4.48 8.96
C TRP A 487 6.20 -5.04 7.83
N GLY A 488 7.47 -4.64 7.79
CA GLY A 488 8.44 -5.01 6.77
C GLY A 488 8.40 -4.16 5.52
N ALA A 489 9.40 -4.32 4.66
CA ALA A 489 9.60 -3.57 3.43
C ALA A 489 10.48 -4.39 2.48
N GLY A 490 10.61 -3.95 1.22
CA GLY A 490 11.48 -4.60 0.25
C GLY A 490 12.97 -4.44 0.59
N ALA A 491 13.66 -5.56 0.80
CA ALA A 491 15.11 -5.74 0.83
C ALA A 491 15.93 -5.20 2.02
N PHE A 492 15.41 -4.28 2.83
CA PHE A 492 16.17 -3.61 3.89
C PHE A 492 15.54 -3.67 5.28
N ALA A 493 14.47 -4.43 5.44
CA ALA A 493 13.74 -4.48 6.69
C ALA A 493 13.37 -5.90 7.08
N THR A 494 13.22 -6.08 8.37
CA THR A 494 12.62 -7.25 8.99
C THR A 494 11.09 -7.21 8.82
N GLY A 495 10.47 -8.36 8.55
CA GLY A 495 9.00 -8.52 8.50
C GLY A 495 8.46 -9.27 9.73
N VAL A 496 7.15 -9.52 9.81
CA VAL A 496 6.60 -10.39 10.88
C VAL A 496 7.18 -11.81 10.81
N TRP A 497 7.53 -12.23 9.60
CA TRP A 497 8.32 -13.41 9.30
C TRP A 497 9.33 -13.09 8.21
N GLU A 498 10.32 -13.99 8.07
CA GLU A 498 11.26 -13.93 6.96
C GLU A 498 10.55 -14.29 5.65
N VAL A 499 10.60 -13.36 4.70
CA VAL A 499 10.21 -13.57 3.31
C VAL A 499 11.51 -13.75 2.53
N PRO A 500 11.81 -14.98 2.05
CA PRO A 500 13.11 -15.26 1.45
C PRO A 500 13.47 -14.29 0.31
N GLY A 501 14.63 -13.64 0.46
CA GLY A 501 15.13 -12.65 -0.49
C GLY A 501 14.44 -11.28 -0.43
N THR A 502 13.58 -11.04 0.57
CA THR A 502 12.81 -9.79 0.69
C THR A 502 12.93 -9.17 2.08
N THR A 503 12.80 -9.95 3.15
CA THR A 503 12.98 -9.44 4.52
C THR A 503 14.06 -10.21 5.27
N PHE A 504 14.59 -9.57 6.31
CA PHE A 504 15.46 -10.25 7.26
C PHE A 504 14.66 -11.07 8.29
N PRO A 505 15.26 -12.14 8.85
CA PRO A 505 14.67 -12.88 9.96
C PRO A 505 14.75 -12.11 11.28
N ASP A 506 13.88 -12.44 12.23
CA ASP A 506 13.89 -11.91 13.61
C ASP A 506 13.79 -13.01 14.68
N ASN A 507 14.04 -14.27 14.29
CA ASN A 507 13.82 -15.47 15.11
C ASN A 507 12.37 -15.62 15.66
N GLY A 508 11.40 -15.04 14.96
CA GLY A 508 9.98 -15.06 15.28
C GLY A 508 9.60 -14.17 16.46
N TRP A 509 10.42 -13.16 16.81
CA TRP A 509 10.13 -12.23 17.90
C TRP A 509 8.81 -11.49 17.64
N MET A 510 8.63 -10.93 16.46
CA MET A 510 7.46 -10.13 16.08
C MET A 510 6.22 -11.00 15.97
N ALA A 511 6.33 -12.18 15.36
CA ALA A 511 5.23 -13.15 15.32
C ALA A 511 4.73 -13.52 16.73
N LYS A 512 5.63 -13.72 17.70
CA LYS A 512 5.27 -13.96 19.11
C LYS A 512 4.59 -12.75 19.73
N LYS A 513 5.09 -11.53 19.50
CA LYS A 513 4.46 -10.30 20.01
C LYS A 513 3.04 -10.12 19.47
N LEU A 514 2.83 -10.34 18.17
CA LEU A 514 1.50 -10.28 17.58
C LEU A 514 0.55 -11.34 18.18
N SER A 515 1.04 -12.55 18.47
CA SER A 515 0.22 -13.58 19.14
C SER A 515 -0.28 -13.15 20.53
N ILE A 516 0.47 -12.29 21.22
CA ILE A 516 0.07 -11.71 22.51
C ILE A 516 -0.91 -10.56 22.26
N TYR A 517 -0.58 -9.65 21.35
CA TYR A 517 -1.42 -8.51 20.97
C TYR A 517 -2.85 -8.93 20.62
N TYR A 518 -3.01 -9.97 19.79
CA TYR A 518 -4.31 -10.43 19.33
C TYR A 518 -5.22 -11.03 20.41
N LYS A 519 -4.74 -11.24 21.63
CA LYS A 519 -5.58 -11.62 22.78
C LYS A 519 -6.40 -10.44 23.30
N ASN A 520 -5.91 -9.22 23.15
CA ASN A 520 -6.59 -8.00 23.55
C ASN A 520 -6.11 -6.82 22.67
N PRO A 521 -6.53 -6.76 21.40
CA PRO A 521 -6.06 -5.74 20.47
C PRO A 521 -6.54 -4.33 20.86
N GLN A 522 -5.81 -3.31 20.45
CA GLN A 522 -6.12 -1.91 20.75
C GLN A 522 -7.31 -1.46 19.88
N SER A 523 -8.45 -1.17 20.49
CA SER A 523 -9.64 -0.67 19.77
C SER A 523 -9.40 0.71 19.14
N LEU A 524 -10.06 0.96 18.01
CA LEU A 524 -10.08 2.24 17.29
C LEU A 524 -11.03 3.27 17.90
#